data_AF-A0A7J4ICY2-F1
#
_entry.id   AF-A0A7J4ICY2-F1
#
_cell.length_a   1.000
_cell.length_b   1.000
_cell.length_c   1.000
_cell.angle_alpha   90.00
_cell.angle_beta   90.00
_cell.angle_gamma   90.00
#
_symmetry.space_group_name_H-M   'P 1'
#
loop_
_entity.id
_entity.type
_entity.pdbx_description
1 polymer ?
#
loop_
_entity_poly.entity_id
_entity_poly.type
_entity_poly.pdbx_seq_one_letter_code
_entity_poly.pdbx_strand_id
1 'polypeptide(L)'
;LDAHELLSGYLSGPAWLALLADTTMIPMYYYGPSQEDIPDRGLPSDNPYTLNQSLSVGRFISWDIQDVSVLLARTFFYENLCGEVEGPDDWHHRFNFMFGEGYSETGGVFHQIPYSREIRKYGFTTKVYGDFRNSRQIAELLGIFTSANYLEYLGHGDWFWFPASLYGFDSYSKAFDVAHVKDWVYDRPSIFLSAACLMGRTDGLPSQMNIGLAMLHAGCNGFIGATRETGQESGLTVLENHLIVDDWSIGEALRGEKRIGTELP
;
A
#
# COMPACT_ATOMS: atom_id res chain seq x y z
N LEU A 1 -14.92 -1.32 -33.81
CA LEU A 1 -14.58 -2.05 -32.58
C LEU A 1 -15.76 -2.93 -32.28
N ASP A 2 -15.68 -4.19 -32.68
CA ASP A 2 -16.75 -5.15 -32.46
C ASP A 2 -16.78 -5.48 -30.95
N ALA A 3 -17.95 -5.49 -30.31
CA ALA A 3 -18.06 -5.60 -28.85
C ALA A 3 -17.39 -6.88 -28.28
N HIS A 4 -17.24 -7.91 -29.12
CA HIS A 4 -16.51 -9.14 -28.78
C HIS A 4 -15.00 -8.93 -28.62
N GLU A 5 -14.37 -8.06 -29.41
CA GLU A 5 -12.94 -7.76 -29.27
C GLU A 5 -12.66 -6.94 -28.00
N LEU A 6 -13.61 -6.09 -27.59
CA LEU A 6 -13.50 -5.29 -26.37
C LEU A 6 -13.62 -6.17 -25.11
N LEU A 7 -14.60 -7.07 -25.07
CA LEU A 7 -14.77 -8.01 -23.94
C LEU A 7 -13.58 -8.98 -23.86
N SER A 8 -13.17 -9.59 -24.97
CA SER A 8 -11.99 -10.45 -25.00
C SER A 8 -10.73 -9.66 -24.59
N GLY A 9 -10.54 -8.43 -25.08
CA GLY A 9 -9.46 -7.55 -24.67
C GLY A 9 -9.48 -7.18 -23.19
N TYR A 10 -10.65 -7.01 -22.57
CA TYR A 10 -10.77 -6.79 -21.12
C TYR A 10 -10.53 -8.06 -20.29
N LEU A 11 -10.94 -9.23 -20.79
CA LEU A 11 -10.75 -10.51 -20.10
C LEU A 11 -9.31 -11.03 -20.22
N SER A 12 -8.69 -10.88 -21.39
CA SER A 12 -7.36 -11.40 -21.74
C SER A 12 -6.26 -10.34 -21.77
N GLY A 13 -6.59 -9.06 -21.57
CA GLY A 13 -5.66 -7.93 -21.63
C GLY A 13 -5.67 -7.07 -20.37
N PRO A 14 -4.99 -5.91 -20.43
CA PRO A 14 -4.89 -5.02 -19.29
C PRO A 14 -6.19 -4.21 -19.19
N ALA A 15 -6.93 -4.43 -18.11
CA ALA A 15 -8.29 -3.94 -17.94
C ALA A 15 -8.39 -3.29 -16.58
N TRP A 16 -8.61 -1.98 -16.55
CA TRP A 16 -8.60 -1.20 -15.31
C TRP A 16 -9.95 -0.57 -15.05
N LEU A 17 -10.30 -0.50 -13.77
CA LEU A 17 -11.45 0.26 -13.28
C LEU A 17 -10.97 1.19 -12.16
N ALA A 18 -11.05 2.48 -12.42
CA ALA A 18 -10.80 3.52 -11.44
C ALA A 18 -12.12 3.97 -10.80
N LEU A 19 -12.24 3.81 -9.48
CA LEU A 19 -13.36 4.32 -8.70
C LEU A 19 -12.98 5.68 -8.12
N LEU A 20 -13.55 6.77 -8.65
CA LEU A 20 -13.34 8.12 -8.11
C LEU A 20 -14.50 8.50 -7.19
N ALA A 21 -14.44 8.05 -5.94
CA ALA A 21 -15.49 8.26 -4.95
C ALA A 21 -15.07 7.75 -3.56
N ASP A 22 -15.57 8.41 -2.52
CA ASP A 22 -15.69 7.82 -1.19
C ASP A 22 -16.79 6.73 -1.15
N THR A 23 -16.73 5.90 -0.11
CA THR A 23 -17.68 4.83 0.23
C THR A 23 -19.12 5.32 0.41
N THR A 24 -19.33 6.60 0.74
CA THR A 24 -20.67 7.21 0.80
C THR A 24 -21.28 7.48 -0.58
N MET A 25 -20.46 7.54 -1.63
CA MET A 25 -20.88 7.79 -3.02
C MET A 25 -20.90 6.51 -3.85
N ILE A 26 -19.81 5.74 -3.83
CA ILE A 26 -19.73 4.40 -4.44
C ILE A 26 -19.44 3.41 -3.31
N PRO A 27 -20.45 2.67 -2.81
CA PRO A 27 -20.32 1.83 -1.64
C PRO A 27 -19.40 0.64 -1.89
N MET A 28 -18.72 0.21 -0.84
CA MET A 28 -18.05 -1.09 -0.80
C MET A 28 -19.08 -2.19 -0.51
N TYR A 29 -18.76 -3.41 -0.94
CA TYR A 29 -19.50 -4.59 -0.49
C TYR A 29 -18.97 -5.06 0.85
N TYR A 30 -19.86 -5.48 1.74
CA TYR A 30 -19.53 -5.95 3.08
C TYR A 30 -19.70 -7.46 3.15
N TYR A 31 -18.59 -8.20 3.16
CA TYR A 31 -18.61 -9.63 3.42
C TYR A 31 -18.87 -9.91 4.91
N GLY A 32 -19.41 -11.08 5.21
CA GLY A 32 -19.50 -11.58 6.58
C GLY A 32 -18.11 -11.74 7.22
N PRO A 33 -18.02 -11.75 8.56
CA PRO A 33 -16.74 -11.89 9.23
C PRO A 33 -16.09 -13.22 8.88
N SER A 34 -14.76 -13.22 8.76
CA SER A 34 -13.96 -14.43 8.52
C SER A 34 -13.76 -15.29 9.77
N GLN A 35 -14.15 -14.78 10.94
CA GLN A 35 -14.11 -15.46 12.23
C GLN A 35 -15.45 -15.28 12.94
N GLU A 36 -16.09 -16.38 13.36
CA GLU A 36 -17.46 -16.36 13.93
C GLU A 36 -17.56 -15.60 15.27
N ASP A 37 -16.45 -15.47 16.00
CA ASP A 37 -16.41 -14.92 17.37
C ASP A 37 -15.95 -13.45 17.45
N ILE A 38 -15.58 -12.81 16.33
CA ILE A 38 -15.25 -11.39 16.31
C ILE A 38 -16.49 -10.62 15.84
N PRO A 39 -17.12 -9.78 16.69
CA PRO A 39 -18.22 -8.92 16.30
C PRO A 39 -17.68 -7.81 15.38
N ASP A 40 -17.47 -8.15 14.11
CA ASP A 40 -16.86 -7.24 13.14
C ASP A 40 -17.93 -6.44 12.38
N ARG A 41 -17.59 -5.21 11.99
CA ARG A 41 -18.47 -4.25 11.26
C ARG A 41 -18.64 -4.62 9.78
N GLY A 42 -18.63 -5.91 9.45
CA GLY A 42 -18.49 -6.44 8.08
C GLY A 42 -17.09 -6.18 7.50
N LEU A 43 -16.70 -6.99 6.51
CA LEU A 43 -15.41 -6.87 5.81
C LEU A 43 -15.61 -6.08 4.50
N PRO A 44 -15.27 -4.79 4.45
CA PRO A 44 -15.56 -3.94 3.31
C PRO A 44 -14.59 -4.23 2.17
N SER A 45 -15.07 -4.20 0.94
CA SER A 45 -14.26 -4.54 -0.24
C SER A 45 -14.84 -4.01 -1.55
N ASP A 46 -13.94 -3.59 -2.43
CA ASP A 46 -14.22 -3.32 -3.84
C ASP A 46 -14.12 -4.56 -4.74
N ASN A 47 -13.86 -5.75 -4.18
CA ASN A 47 -13.68 -6.98 -4.95
C ASN A 47 -14.85 -7.28 -5.92
N PRO A 48 -16.13 -7.02 -5.60
CA PRO A 48 -17.20 -7.25 -6.57
C PRO A 48 -17.09 -6.41 -7.85
N TYR A 49 -16.49 -5.22 -7.78
CA TYR A 49 -16.22 -4.38 -8.95
C TYR A 49 -15.12 -4.96 -9.86
N THR A 50 -14.35 -5.94 -9.39
CA THR A 50 -13.29 -6.59 -10.18
C THR A 50 -13.81 -7.54 -11.25
N LEU A 51 -15.10 -7.88 -11.25
CA LEU A 51 -15.70 -8.86 -12.17
C LEU A 51 -14.94 -10.19 -12.18
N ASN A 52 -14.90 -10.88 -11.04
CA ASN A 52 -14.12 -12.11 -10.83
C ASN A 52 -12.63 -11.91 -11.17
N GLN A 53 -12.05 -10.83 -10.64
CA GLN A 53 -10.65 -10.45 -10.88
C GLN A 53 -10.33 -10.19 -12.36
N SER A 54 -11.31 -9.99 -13.24
CA SER A 54 -11.08 -9.60 -14.65
C SER A 54 -10.55 -8.18 -14.77
N LEU A 55 -10.91 -7.30 -13.84
CA LEU A 55 -10.48 -5.91 -13.80
C LEU A 55 -9.49 -5.68 -12.66
N SER A 56 -8.44 -4.93 -12.96
CA SER A 56 -7.56 -4.27 -12.00
C SER A 56 -8.28 -3.05 -11.44
N VAL A 57 -8.73 -3.14 -10.19
CA VAL A 57 -9.53 -2.09 -9.54
C VAL A 57 -8.67 -1.28 -8.59
N GLY A 58 -8.77 0.05 -8.70
CA GLY A 58 -8.21 1.00 -7.74
C GLY A 58 -9.23 2.08 -7.38
N ARG A 59 -9.19 2.57 -6.14
CA ARG A 59 -10.07 3.64 -5.66
C ARG A 59 -9.27 4.92 -5.43
N PHE A 60 -9.65 5.99 -6.12
CA PHE A 60 -9.23 7.35 -5.83
C PHE A 60 -10.14 7.93 -4.76
N ILE A 61 -9.58 8.07 -3.56
CA ILE A 61 -10.23 8.60 -2.37
C ILE A 61 -9.24 9.50 -1.64
N SER A 62 -9.74 10.60 -1.10
CA SER A 62 -8.94 11.68 -0.49
C SER A 62 -9.78 12.42 0.54
N TRP A 63 -9.20 13.39 1.23
CA TRP A 63 -9.91 14.18 2.24
C TRP A 63 -10.98 15.11 1.66
N ASP A 64 -10.70 15.67 0.49
CA ASP A 64 -11.57 16.61 -0.21
C ASP A 64 -11.23 16.65 -1.71
N ILE A 65 -11.87 17.57 -2.43
CA ILE A 65 -11.72 17.74 -3.87
C ILE A 65 -10.35 18.31 -4.27
N GLN A 66 -9.73 19.11 -3.42
CA GLN A 66 -8.38 19.64 -3.68
C GLN A 66 -7.36 18.52 -3.52
N ASP A 67 -7.49 17.73 -2.45
CA ASP A 67 -6.61 16.62 -2.15
C ASP A 67 -6.65 15.54 -3.25
N VAL A 68 -7.85 15.18 -3.73
CA VAL A 68 -7.97 14.22 -4.85
C VAL A 68 -7.43 14.80 -6.16
N SER A 69 -7.56 16.12 -6.38
CA SER A 69 -6.98 16.78 -7.55
C SER A 69 -5.45 16.72 -7.52
N VAL A 70 -4.86 16.87 -6.33
CA VAL A 70 -3.42 16.74 -6.12
C VAL A 70 -2.97 15.29 -6.32
N LEU A 71 -3.71 14.29 -5.81
CA LEU A 71 -3.43 12.88 -6.05
C LEU A 71 -3.42 12.55 -7.56
N LEU A 72 -4.45 12.99 -8.29
CA LEU A 72 -4.52 12.83 -9.75
C LEU A 72 -3.37 13.54 -10.47
N ALA A 73 -3.01 14.75 -10.04
CA ALA A 73 -1.88 15.48 -10.62
C ALA A 73 -0.55 14.72 -10.42
N ARG A 74 -0.31 14.15 -9.22
CA ARG A 74 0.88 13.33 -8.96
C ARG A 74 0.92 12.07 -9.82
N THR A 75 -0.25 11.49 -10.13
CA THR A 75 -0.34 10.34 -11.03
C THR A 75 -0.06 10.71 -12.48
N PHE A 76 -0.69 11.76 -13.01
CA PHE A 76 -0.53 12.14 -14.43
C PHE A 76 0.80 12.81 -14.75
N PHE A 77 1.38 13.52 -13.79
CA PHE A 77 2.65 14.24 -13.95
C PHE A 77 3.79 13.57 -13.21
N TYR A 78 3.68 12.27 -12.92
CA TYR A 78 4.65 11.50 -12.14
C TYR A 78 6.09 11.69 -12.65
N GLU A 79 6.32 11.49 -13.95
CA GLU A 79 7.64 11.64 -14.58
C GLU A 79 8.20 13.06 -14.42
N ASN A 80 7.36 14.08 -14.62
CA ASN A 80 7.78 15.48 -14.48
C ASN A 80 8.11 15.87 -13.03
N LEU A 81 7.41 15.27 -12.05
CA LEU A 81 7.63 15.52 -10.63
C LEU A 81 8.85 14.79 -10.10
N CYS A 82 9.07 13.55 -10.55
CA CYS A 82 10.20 12.72 -10.11
C CYS A 82 11.51 13.08 -10.82
N GLY A 83 11.43 13.61 -12.04
CA GLY A 83 12.58 13.95 -12.86
C GLY A 83 13.27 12.74 -13.47
N GLU A 84 14.47 12.95 -14.00
CA GLU A 84 15.28 11.89 -14.59
C GLU A 84 16.12 11.15 -13.54
N VAL A 85 16.52 9.92 -13.87
CA VAL A 85 17.43 9.14 -13.02
C VAL A 85 18.84 9.76 -13.05
N GLU A 86 19.34 10.21 -11.90
CA GLU A 86 20.66 10.86 -11.81
C GLU A 86 21.81 9.86 -11.61
N GLY A 87 21.53 8.64 -11.14
CA GLY A 87 22.55 7.64 -10.86
C GLY A 87 22.02 6.35 -10.23
N PRO A 88 22.90 5.41 -9.89
CA PRO A 88 22.51 4.11 -9.35
C PRO A 88 21.80 4.21 -7.98
N ASP A 89 22.17 5.19 -7.15
CA ASP A 89 21.56 5.42 -5.82
C ASP A 89 20.45 6.47 -5.82
N ASP A 90 19.91 6.81 -7.00
CA ASP A 90 18.81 7.76 -7.15
C ASP A 90 17.52 7.27 -6.45
N TRP A 91 16.66 8.20 -6.04
CA TRP A 91 15.36 7.92 -5.43
C TRP A 91 14.53 6.91 -6.22
N HIS A 92 14.56 6.94 -7.56
CA HIS A 92 13.81 6.04 -8.43
C HIS A 92 14.06 4.56 -8.12
N HIS A 93 15.28 4.21 -7.71
CA HIS A 93 15.70 2.84 -7.44
C HIS A 93 15.68 2.48 -5.96
N ARG A 94 15.16 3.35 -5.09
CA ARG A 94 15.17 3.09 -3.64
C ARG A 94 13.92 2.37 -3.20
N PHE A 95 14.12 1.31 -2.43
CA PHE A 95 13.06 0.57 -1.75
C PHE A 95 13.41 0.45 -0.26
N ASN A 96 12.62 1.14 0.58
CA ASN A 96 12.74 1.08 2.02
C ASN A 96 11.73 0.09 2.61
N PHE A 97 12.22 -0.81 3.46
CA PHE A 97 11.43 -1.78 4.21
C PHE A 97 11.44 -1.40 5.68
N MET A 98 10.27 -1.41 6.32
CA MET A 98 10.14 -1.25 7.76
C MET A 98 9.32 -2.41 8.31
N PHE A 99 9.76 -2.98 9.43
CA PHE A 99 8.96 -3.93 10.18
C PHE A 99 8.71 -3.47 11.61
N GLY A 100 7.52 -3.78 12.10
CA GLY A 100 7.05 -3.60 13.48
C GLY A 100 7.53 -4.71 14.42
N GLU A 101 6.91 -4.76 15.60
CA GLU A 101 7.28 -5.61 16.74
C GLU A 101 7.68 -7.05 16.42
N GLY A 102 8.70 -7.57 17.12
CA GLY A 102 9.03 -9.00 17.12
C GLY A 102 9.58 -9.45 15.78
N TYR A 103 10.27 -8.56 15.06
CA TYR A 103 10.59 -8.72 13.64
C TYR A 103 9.36 -8.89 12.73
N SER A 104 8.23 -8.26 13.08
CA SER A 104 6.87 -8.49 12.54
C SER A 104 6.49 -9.97 12.53
N GLU A 105 6.65 -10.59 13.71
CA GLU A 105 6.68 -12.04 14.03
C GLU A 105 7.01 -12.99 12.87
N THR A 106 8.11 -12.58 12.24
CA THR A 106 9.00 -13.24 11.29
C THR A 106 8.81 -12.94 9.80
N GLY A 107 7.87 -12.08 9.41
CA GLY A 107 7.87 -11.46 8.08
C GLY A 107 9.14 -10.63 7.81
N GLY A 108 9.63 -9.91 8.82
CA GLY A 108 10.85 -9.10 8.71
C GLY A 108 12.10 -9.96 8.48
N VAL A 109 12.22 -11.10 9.17
CA VAL A 109 13.37 -12.01 9.08
C VAL A 109 13.31 -12.93 7.87
N PHE A 110 12.14 -13.47 7.54
CA PHE A 110 11.99 -14.47 6.49
C PHE A 110 11.58 -13.88 5.14
N HIS A 111 11.03 -12.67 5.09
CA HIS A 111 10.66 -11.98 3.86
C HIS A 111 11.48 -10.71 3.62
N GLN A 112 11.28 -9.63 4.39
CA GLN A 112 11.89 -8.32 4.07
C GLN A 112 13.41 -8.33 4.02
N ILE A 113 14.08 -8.95 4.99
CA ILE A 113 15.56 -9.02 4.98
C ILE A 113 16.08 -9.83 3.77
N PRO A 114 15.61 -11.06 3.51
CA PRO A 114 16.00 -11.80 2.30
C PRO A 114 15.64 -11.08 1.00
N TYR A 115 14.40 -10.60 0.88
CA TYR A 115 13.89 -9.98 -0.34
C TYR A 115 14.63 -8.67 -0.65
N SER A 116 14.90 -7.84 0.37
CA SER A 116 15.71 -6.62 0.21
C SER A 116 17.13 -6.89 -0.34
N ARG A 117 17.68 -8.10 -0.15
CA ARG A 117 18.97 -8.50 -0.75
C ARG A 117 18.77 -9.01 -2.16
N GLU A 118 17.70 -9.77 -2.39
CA GLU A 118 17.35 -10.32 -3.69
C GLU A 118 17.15 -9.20 -4.72
N ILE A 119 16.33 -8.19 -4.42
CA ILE A 119 15.97 -7.17 -5.40
C ILE A 119 17.11 -6.25 -5.82
N ARG A 120 18.24 -6.28 -5.10
CA ARG A 120 19.47 -5.59 -5.53
C ARG A 120 19.98 -6.10 -6.87
N LYS A 121 19.69 -7.36 -7.23
CA LYS A 121 20.04 -7.91 -8.55
C LYS A 121 19.27 -7.24 -9.69
N TYR A 122 18.15 -6.57 -9.37
CA TYR A 122 17.33 -5.79 -10.30
C TYR A 122 17.64 -4.29 -10.24
N GLY A 123 18.72 -3.87 -9.58
CA GLY A 123 19.17 -2.48 -9.56
C GLY A 123 18.63 -1.64 -8.41
N PHE A 124 17.88 -2.22 -7.47
CA PHE A 124 17.36 -1.48 -6.32
C PHE A 124 18.40 -1.26 -5.23
N THR A 125 18.44 -0.04 -4.67
CA THR A 125 19.14 0.28 -3.42
C THR A 125 18.16 0.16 -2.26
N THR A 126 18.44 -0.78 -1.35
CA THR A 126 17.49 -1.15 -0.28
C THR A 126 17.97 -0.81 1.12
N LYS A 127 17.04 -0.36 1.97
CA LYS A 127 17.27 -0.19 3.42
C LYS A 127 16.18 -0.90 4.21
N VAL A 128 16.57 -1.54 5.31
CA VAL A 128 15.65 -2.25 6.20
C VAL A 128 15.72 -1.65 7.59
N TYR A 129 14.57 -1.28 8.14
CA TYR A 129 14.40 -0.60 9.41
C TYR A 129 13.58 -1.49 10.36
N GLY A 130 14.27 -2.15 11.29
CA GLY A 130 13.64 -3.07 12.24
C GLY A 130 13.22 -2.46 13.57
N ASP A 131 12.99 -3.31 14.58
CA ASP A 131 12.44 -3.00 15.91
C ASP A 131 13.06 -1.82 16.67
N PHE A 132 14.32 -1.48 16.38
CA PHE A 132 15.03 -0.35 17.02
C PHE A 132 15.13 0.90 16.13
N ARG A 133 14.58 0.85 14.91
CA ARG A 133 14.65 1.89 13.89
C ARG A 133 13.29 2.16 13.23
N ASN A 134 12.20 1.70 13.84
CA ASN A 134 10.84 1.80 13.30
C ASN A 134 9.95 2.80 14.05
N SER A 135 10.49 3.58 14.99
CA SER A 135 9.73 4.68 15.61
C SER A 135 9.52 5.85 14.64
N ARG A 136 8.43 6.61 14.81
CA ARG A 136 8.15 7.81 14.02
C ARG A 136 9.29 8.81 14.00
N GLN A 137 9.87 9.12 15.16
CA GLN A 137 10.95 10.11 15.25
C GLN A 137 12.19 9.68 14.47
N ILE A 138 12.50 8.37 14.46
CA ILE A 138 13.60 7.84 13.66
C ILE A 138 13.23 7.88 12.17
N ALA A 139 11.98 7.59 11.82
CA ALA A 139 11.54 7.65 10.44
C ALA A 139 11.59 9.07 9.86
N GLU A 140 11.20 10.07 10.64
CA GLU A 140 11.34 11.49 10.31
C GLU A 140 12.82 11.87 10.19
N LEU A 141 13.64 11.53 11.19
CA LEU A 141 15.07 11.84 11.21
C LEU A 141 15.82 11.27 9.99
N LEU A 142 15.46 10.06 9.57
CA LEU A 142 16.12 9.37 8.46
C LEU A 142 15.41 9.58 7.12
N GLY A 143 14.32 10.35 7.08
CA GLY A 143 13.51 10.58 5.88
C GLY A 143 13.04 9.28 5.25
N ILE A 144 12.60 8.29 6.05
CA ILE A 144 12.36 6.93 5.55
C ILE A 144 11.32 6.93 4.43
N PHE A 145 10.24 7.68 4.57
CA PHE A 145 9.15 7.67 3.58
C PHE A 145 9.38 8.63 2.41
N THR A 146 10.17 9.70 2.59
CA THR A 146 10.45 10.65 1.51
C THR A 146 11.66 10.24 0.66
N SER A 147 12.54 9.40 1.21
CA SER A 147 13.81 9.04 0.56
C SER A 147 13.73 7.86 -0.40
N ALA A 148 12.57 7.24 -0.60
CA ALA A 148 12.42 6.06 -1.45
C ALA A 148 11.16 6.08 -2.32
N ASN A 149 11.27 5.49 -3.51
CA ASN A 149 10.16 5.32 -4.45
C ASN A 149 9.19 4.23 -3.97
N TYR A 150 9.74 3.12 -3.47
CA TYR A 150 8.96 2.04 -2.89
C TYR A 150 9.13 2.00 -1.37
N LEU A 151 8.00 1.83 -0.68
CA LEU A 151 7.92 1.75 0.77
C LEU A 151 7.16 0.48 1.13
N GLU A 152 7.67 -0.29 2.07
CA GLU A 152 6.94 -1.40 2.64
C GLU A 152 6.92 -1.34 4.16
N TYR A 153 5.74 -1.56 4.72
CA TYR A 153 5.55 -1.77 6.14
C TYR A 153 4.95 -3.16 6.42
N LEU A 154 5.60 -3.91 7.31
CA LEU A 154 5.08 -5.14 7.90
C LEU A 154 4.89 -4.97 9.41
N GLY A 155 3.70 -5.26 9.94
CA GLY A 155 3.48 -5.28 11.38
C GLY A 155 2.05 -5.01 11.79
N HIS A 156 1.87 -4.51 13.01
CA HIS A 156 0.55 -4.18 13.54
C HIS A 156 0.07 -2.81 13.07
N GLY A 157 -1.07 -2.84 12.39
CA GLY A 157 -1.82 -1.66 12.01
C GLY A 157 -3.23 -1.73 12.55
N ASP A 158 -3.82 -0.56 12.67
CA ASP A 158 -5.24 -0.32 12.72
C ASP A 158 -5.44 1.06 12.05
N TRP A 159 -6.31 1.90 12.60
CA TRP A 159 -6.31 3.35 12.36
C TRP A 159 -5.05 4.07 12.84
N PHE A 160 -4.18 3.35 13.56
CA PHE A 160 -2.85 3.75 13.98
C PHE A 160 -1.84 2.69 13.54
N TRP A 161 -0.60 3.10 13.26
CA TRP A 161 0.49 2.14 13.12
C TRP A 161 1.23 2.04 14.47
N PHE A 162 1.15 0.84 15.05
CA PHE A 162 1.81 0.52 16.31
C PHE A 162 3.31 0.24 16.09
N PRO A 163 4.19 0.99 16.78
CA PRO A 163 5.61 0.64 16.85
C PRO A 163 5.78 -0.51 17.85
N ALA A 164 6.95 -1.14 17.85
CA ALA A 164 7.20 -2.32 18.67
C ALA A 164 6.81 -2.15 20.16
N SER A 165 6.09 -3.10 20.77
CA SER A 165 5.85 -3.13 22.24
C SER A 165 7.14 -3.14 23.05
N LEU A 166 8.28 -3.45 22.40
CA LEU A 166 9.62 -3.30 22.96
C LEU A 166 9.89 -1.87 23.48
N TYR A 167 9.19 -0.86 22.98
CA TYR A 167 9.21 0.51 23.51
C TYR A 167 8.45 0.66 24.85
N GLY A 168 7.84 -0.41 25.36
CA GLY A 168 7.10 -0.43 26.62
C GLY A 168 5.97 0.59 26.64
N PHE A 169 5.85 1.32 27.75
CA PHE A 169 4.86 2.41 27.91
C PHE A 169 5.10 3.59 26.96
N ASP A 170 6.29 3.72 26.36
CA ASP A 170 6.63 4.81 25.44
C ASP A 170 6.17 4.52 23.99
N SER A 171 5.60 3.34 23.72
CA SER A 171 5.12 2.93 22.39
C SER A 171 4.19 3.95 21.74
N TYR A 172 3.27 4.55 22.50
CA TYR A 172 2.37 5.59 21.98
C TYR A 172 3.09 6.85 21.50
N SER A 173 4.17 7.28 22.17
CA SER A 173 4.92 8.45 21.73
C SER A 173 5.73 8.17 20.47
N LYS A 174 6.07 6.89 20.22
CA LYS A 174 6.82 6.41 19.05
C LYS A 174 5.92 6.08 17.86
N ALA A 175 4.61 6.03 18.07
CA ALA A 175 3.66 5.54 17.08
C ALA A 175 3.48 6.51 15.91
N PHE A 176 3.03 5.95 14.80
CA PHE A 176 2.52 6.74 13.69
C PHE A 176 1.02 6.81 13.84
N ASP A 177 0.53 8.03 14.04
CA ASP A 177 -0.88 8.33 14.05
C ASP A 177 -1.15 9.50 13.12
N VAL A 178 -2.42 9.64 12.73
CA VAL A 178 -2.83 10.67 11.78
C VAL A 178 -2.52 12.08 12.29
N ALA A 179 -2.59 12.32 13.60
CA ALA A 179 -2.34 13.65 14.14
C ALA A 179 -0.89 14.11 13.92
N HIS A 180 0.06 13.17 13.85
CA HIS A 180 1.47 13.46 13.60
C HIS A 180 1.88 13.41 12.13
N VAL A 181 1.23 12.57 11.31
CA VAL A 181 1.64 12.39 9.90
C VAL A 181 0.80 13.18 8.90
N LYS A 182 -0.36 13.74 9.31
CA LYS A 182 -1.25 14.51 8.42
C LYS A 182 -0.60 15.72 7.75
N ASP A 183 0.44 16.28 8.36
CA ASP A 183 1.12 17.48 7.87
C ASP A 183 2.47 17.13 7.19
N TRP A 184 2.74 15.85 6.97
CA TRP A 184 3.92 15.42 6.22
C TRP A 184 3.78 15.79 4.75
N VAL A 185 4.92 16.06 4.12
CA VAL A 185 5.02 16.36 2.69
C VAL A 185 6.15 15.55 2.12
N TYR A 186 5.85 14.72 1.12
CA TYR A 186 6.87 13.94 0.43
C TYR A 186 7.42 14.78 -0.72
N ASP A 187 8.73 14.68 -0.92
CA ASP A 187 9.40 15.40 -2.01
C ASP A 187 9.02 14.84 -3.39
N ARG A 188 8.80 13.52 -3.46
CA ARG A 188 8.43 12.78 -4.67
C ARG A 188 7.35 11.75 -4.37
N PRO A 189 6.45 11.46 -5.32
CA PRO A 189 5.33 10.55 -5.11
C PRO A 189 5.76 9.08 -4.99
N SER A 190 5.58 8.45 -3.83
CA SER A 190 5.99 7.04 -3.58
C SER A 190 4.83 6.04 -3.66
N ILE A 191 5.15 4.75 -3.77
CA ILE A 191 4.21 3.64 -3.60
C ILE A 191 4.38 3.04 -2.21
N PHE A 192 3.28 2.89 -1.47
CA PHE A 192 3.29 2.32 -0.13
C PHE A 192 2.59 0.97 -0.10
N LEU A 193 3.34 -0.08 0.26
CA LEU A 193 2.86 -1.43 0.50
C LEU A 193 2.74 -1.67 2.00
N SER A 194 1.60 -2.18 2.46
CA SER A 194 1.42 -2.55 3.87
C SER A 194 0.85 -3.97 3.98
N ALA A 195 1.49 -4.80 4.79
CA ALA A 195 0.82 -5.95 5.40
C ALA A 195 0.66 -5.68 6.89
N ALA A 196 -0.48 -5.08 7.17
CA ALA A 196 -0.92 -4.69 8.49
C ALA A 196 -2.44 -4.58 8.48
N CYS A 197 -3.07 -4.87 9.62
CA CYS A 197 -4.51 -4.87 9.74
C CYS A 197 -5.10 -3.48 9.49
N LEU A 198 -6.24 -3.43 8.79
CA LEU A 198 -7.14 -2.27 8.68
C LEU A 198 -6.55 -0.96 8.09
N MET A 199 -5.27 -0.90 7.73
CA MET A 199 -4.65 0.32 7.19
C MET A 199 -5.25 0.79 5.86
N GLY A 200 -5.88 -0.12 5.09
CA GLY A 200 -6.62 0.19 3.87
C GLY A 200 -8.13 0.40 4.08
N ARG A 201 -8.64 0.30 5.31
CA ARG A 201 -10.07 0.41 5.62
C ARG A 201 -10.53 1.87 5.60
N THR A 202 -11.30 2.26 4.59
CA THR A 202 -11.72 3.66 4.37
C THR A 202 -13.16 3.95 4.76
N ASP A 203 -13.94 2.96 5.18
CA ASP A 203 -15.29 3.12 5.68
C ASP A 203 -15.33 3.33 7.20
N GLY A 204 -16.44 3.89 7.70
CA GLY A 204 -16.72 3.95 9.14
C GLY A 204 -15.88 4.94 9.94
N LEU A 205 -14.96 5.67 9.31
CA LEU A 205 -14.21 6.79 9.87
C LEU A 205 -14.20 7.99 8.93
N PRO A 206 -14.08 9.23 9.45
CA PRO A 206 -13.75 10.38 8.63
C PRO A 206 -12.43 10.17 7.88
N SER A 207 -12.38 10.63 6.62
CA SER A 207 -11.19 10.48 5.76
C SER A 207 -9.90 11.03 6.38
N GLN A 208 -10.02 12.10 7.17
CA GLN A 208 -8.93 12.79 7.88
C GLN A 208 -8.47 12.05 9.15
N MET A 209 -9.04 10.88 9.45
CA MET A 209 -8.67 10.03 10.58
C MET A 209 -8.18 8.65 10.13
N ASN A 210 -7.94 8.45 8.84
CA ASN A 210 -7.38 7.21 8.31
C ASN A 210 -5.88 7.37 7.98
N ILE A 211 -5.05 6.46 8.49
CA ILE A 211 -3.60 6.50 8.30
C ILE A 211 -3.17 6.31 6.84
N GLY A 212 -3.81 5.41 6.08
CA GLY A 212 -3.53 5.21 4.66
C GLY A 212 -3.87 6.46 3.82
N LEU A 213 -5.02 7.10 4.10
CA LEU A 213 -5.39 8.36 3.47
C LEU A 213 -4.46 9.51 3.87
N ALA A 214 -3.95 9.52 5.10
CA ALA A 214 -2.95 10.49 5.52
C ALA A 214 -1.63 10.31 4.75
N MET A 215 -1.23 9.08 4.42
CA MET A 215 -0.05 8.82 3.57
C MET A 215 -0.28 9.24 2.11
N LEU A 216 -1.49 9.01 1.57
CA LEU A 216 -1.87 9.53 0.25
C LEU A 216 -1.85 11.07 0.24
N HIS A 217 -2.43 11.70 1.25
CA HIS A 217 -2.39 13.16 1.43
C HIS A 217 -0.94 13.68 1.43
N ALA A 218 -0.09 13.04 2.25
CA ALA A 218 1.30 13.44 2.43
C ALA A 218 2.15 13.36 1.16
N GLY A 219 1.80 12.47 0.22
CA GLY A 219 2.55 12.37 -1.03
C GLY A 219 2.54 11.04 -1.74
N CYS A 220 2.04 9.96 -1.13
CA CYS A 220 2.00 8.66 -1.80
C CYS A 220 1.09 8.72 -3.04
N ASN A 221 1.56 8.13 -4.15
CA ASN A 221 0.78 7.98 -5.38
C ASN A 221 -0.17 6.78 -5.32
N GLY A 222 0.16 5.81 -4.48
CA GLY A 222 -0.64 4.62 -4.26
C GLY A 222 -0.38 4.04 -2.87
N PHE A 223 -1.44 3.54 -2.25
CA PHE A 223 -1.40 2.87 -0.95
C PHE A 223 -2.10 1.53 -1.06
N ILE A 224 -1.38 0.45 -0.79
CA ILE A 224 -1.90 -0.92 -0.78
C ILE A 224 -1.95 -1.37 0.68
N GLY A 225 -3.15 -1.65 1.16
CA GLY A 225 -3.37 -2.12 2.51
C GLY A 225 -4.67 -2.89 2.64
N ALA A 226 -4.80 -3.64 3.73
CA ALA A 226 -5.98 -4.44 3.97
C ALA A 226 -7.10 -3.64 4.61
N THR A 227 -8.33 -3.96 4.22
CA THR A 227 -9.54 -3.43 4.86
C THR A 227 -9.97 -4.23 6.10
N ARG A 228 -9.17 -5.21 6.52
CA ARG A 228 -9.47 -6.22 7.55
C ARG A 228 -8.19 -6.68 8.25
N GLU A 229 -8.33 -7.54 9.25
CA GLU A 229 -7.18 -8.21 9.87
C GLU A 229 -6.42 -9.06 8.85
N THR A 230 -5.09 -9.03 8.92
CA THR A 230 -4.19 -9.77 8.02
C THR A 230 -3.25 -10.65 8.84
N GLY A 231 -3.02 -11.87 8.39
CA GLY A 231 -1.96 -12.76 8.89
C GLY A 231 -1.21 -13.45 7.75
N GLN A 232 -1.08 -12.78 6.60
CA GLN A 232 -0.40 -13.29 5.42
C GLN A 232 0.66 -12.29 4.95
N GLU A 233 1.75 -12.24 5.69
CA GLU A 233 2.99 -11.56 5.30
C GLU A 233 3.61 -12.20 4.04
N SER A 234 3.25 -13.46 3.73
CA SER A 234 3.79 -14.27 2.64
C SER A 234 3.19 -14.02 1.24
N GLY A 235 2.13 -13.22 1.13
CA GLY A 235 1.51 -12.87 -0.18
C GLY A 235 2.23 -11.73 -0.92
N LEU A 236 3.06 -10.95 -0.20
CA LEU A 236 3.72 -9.78 -0.77
C LEU A 236 4.71 -10.12 -1.87
N THR A 237 5.46 -11.23 -1.77
CA THR A 237 6.51 -11.55 -2.75
C THR A 237 5.99 -11.63 -4.19
N VAL A 238 4.76 -12.13 -4.39
CA VAL A 238 4.18 -12.22 -5.74
C VAL A 238 3.77 -10.83 -6.23
N LEU A 239 3.13 -10.03 -5.38
CA LEU A 239 2.80 -8.64 -5.68
C LEU A 239 4.06 -7.83 -6.00
N GLU A 240 5.10 -7.94 -5.16
CA GLU A 240 6.37 -7.24 -5.32
C GLU A 240 7.09 -7.67 -6.61
N ASN A 241 7.12 -8.96 -6.92
CA ASN A 241 7.73 -9.44 -8.17
C ASN A 241 6.96 -8.97 -9.40
N HIS A 242 5.62 -8.92 -9.35
CA HIS A 242 4.85 -8.34 -10.43
C HIS A 242 5.17 -6.85 -10.62
N LEU A 243 5.36 -6.09 -9.53
CA LEU A 243 5.75 -4.69 -9.60
C LEU A 243 7.18 -4.49 -10.12
N ILE A 244 8.13 -5.30 -9.64
CA ILE A 244 9.57 -5.05 -9.79
C ILE A 244 10.19 -5.80 -10.97
N VAL A 245 9.78 -7.04 -11.16
CA VAL A 245 10.39 -7.96 -12.14
C VAL A 245 9.57 -8.01 -13.41
N ASP A 246 8.25 -8.10 -13.28
CA ASP A 246 7.36 -8.21 -14.43
C ASP A 246 6.92 -6.85 -15.00
N ASP A 247 7.22 -5.75 -14.30
CA ASP A 247 6.91 -4.37 -14.69
C ASP A 247 5.40 -4.13 -14.90
N TRP A 248 4.59 -4.68 -14.00
CA TRP A 248 3.13 -4.51 -14.04
C TRP A 248 2.69 -3.24 -13.33
N SER A 249 1.59 -2.63 -13.80
CA SER A 249 0.95 -1.56 -13.03
C SER A 249 0.49 -2.07 -11.66
N ILE A 250 0.35 -1.17 -10.68
CA ILE A 250 -0.08 -1.53 -9.32
C ILE A 250 -1.36 -2.37 -9.30
N GLY A 251 -2.35 -1.97 -10.11
CA GLY A 251 -3.61 -2.70 -10.20
C GLY A 251 -3.47 -4.08 -10.85
N GLU A 252 -2.55 -4.24 -11.79
CA GLU A 252 -2.27 -5.53 -12.43
C GLU A 252 -1.52 -6.46 -11.50
N ALA A 253 -0.53 -5.94 -10.77
CA ALA A 253 0.22 -6.69 -9.77
C ALA A 253 -0.70 -7.24 -8.67
N LEU A 254 -1.63 -6.42 -8.16
CA LEU A 254 -2.62 -6.86 -7.16
C LEU A 254 -3.64 -7.85 -7.74
N ARG A 255 -4.03 -7.69 -9.01
CA ARG A 255 -4.89 -8.67 -9.70
C ARG A 255 -4.16 -10.00 -9.91
N GLY A 256 -2.87 -9.95 -10.25
CA GLY A 256 -1.99 -11.10 -10.43
C GLY A 256 -1.84 -11.94 -9.17
N GLU A 257 -1.53 -11.29 -8.05
CA GLU A 257 -1.41 -11.93 -6.74
C GLU A 257 -2.70 -12.68 -6.37
N LYS A 258 -3.86 -12.07 -6.60
CA LYS A 258 -5.16 -12.70 -6.30
C LYS A 258 -5.55 -13.86 -7.23
N ARG A 259 -4.88 -13.98 -8.39
CA ARG A 259 -5.14 -15.00 -9.42
C ARG A 259 -4.25 -16.24 -9.31
N ILE A 260 -3.31 -16.27 -8.36
CA ILE A 260 -2.43 -17.43 -8.17
C ILE A 260 -3.27 -18.70 -7.99
N GLY A 261 -3.06 -19.70 -8.85
CA GLY A 261 -3.77 -20.98 -8.78
C GLY A 261 -5.24 -20.93 -9.21
N THR A 262 -5.71 -19.83 -9.79
CA THR A 262 -7.04 -19.73 -10.41
C THR A 262 -6.96 -19.99 -11.92
N GLU A 263 -7.98 -20.64 -12.49
CA GLU A 263 -8.10 -20.70 -13.95
C GLU A 263 -8.39 -19.29 -14.49
N LEU A 264 -7.64 -18.88 -15.51
CA LEU A 264 -7.94 -17.64 -16.21
C LEU A 264 -9.35 -17.75 -16.83
N PRO A 265 -10.20 -16.71 -16.69
CA PRO A 265 -11.55 -16.72 -17.26
C PRO A 265 -11.56 -16.81 -18.79
#